data_AF-A0A8S3CNV1-F1
#
_entry.id   AF-A0A8S3CNV1-F1
#
_cell.length_a   1.000
_cell.length_b   1.000
_cell.length_c   1.000
_cell.angle_alpha   90.00
_cell.angle_beta   90.00
_cell.angle_gamma   90.00
#
_symmetry.space_group_name_H-M   'P 1'
#
loop_
_entity.id
_entity.type
_entity.pdbx_description
1 polymer ?
#
loop_
_entity_poly.entity_id
_entity_poly.type
_entity_poly.pdbx_seq_one_letter_code
_entity_poly.pdbx_strand_id
1 'polypeptide(L)' 'TNDNSNTALSPTFVLKTTQKGKPCILLDGHRYKHRRDNLDGSMSWTCTHELCSASVRTFGERV' A
#
# COMPACT_ATOMS: atom_id res chain seq x y z
N THR A 1 24.95 -18.80 20.73
CA THR A 1 24.21 -17.60 21.19
C THR A 1 22.95 -17.51 20.35
N ASN A 2 21.77 -17.65 20.98
CA ASN A 2 20.47 -17.62 20.31
C ASN A 2 20.17 -16.22 19.75
N ASP A 3 19.99 -16.07 18.45
CA ASP A 3 19.35 -14.89 17.87
C ASP A 3 17.87 -15.19 17.62
N ASN A 4 17.05 -14.85 18.61
CA ASN A 4 15.59 -14.85 18.50
C ASN A 4 15.17 -13.58 17.74
N SER A 5 15.49 -13.53 16.44
CA SER A 5 15.21 -12.39 15.58
C SER A 5 13.74 -12.43 15.15
N ASN A 6 12.87 -11.89 16.00
CA ASN A 6 11.45 -11.67 15.70
C ASN A 6 11.34 -10.51 14.69
N THR A 7 11.79 -10.75 13.46
CA THR A 7 11.68 -9.80 12.35
C THR A 7 10.22 -9.78 11.92
N ALA A 8 9.44 -8.90 12.51
CA ALA A 8 8.16 -8.49 11.93
C ALA A 8 8.48 -7.84 10.57
N LEU A 9 8.38 -8.64 9.50
CA LEU A 9 8.57 -8.16 8.14
C LEU A 9 7.42 -7.20 7.84
N SER A 10 7.68 -5.90 7.93
CA SER A 10 6.74 -4.89 7.44
C SER A 10 6.49 -5.19 5.96
N PRO A 11 5.23 -5.35 5.52
CA PRO A 11 4.93 -5.55 4.11
C PRO A 11 5.49 -4.37 3.31
N THR A 12 6.46 -4.64 2.43
CA THR A 12 7.06 -3.62 1.58
C THR A 12 6.17 -3.43 0.36
N PHE A 13 5.70 -2.21 0.14
CA PHE A 13 4.96 -1.86 -1.07
C PHE A 13 5.81 -0.98 -1.98
N VAL A 14 5.49 -0.99 -3.27
CA VAL A 14 6.11 -0.11 -4.27
C VAL A 14 5.08 0.90 -4.74
N LEU A 15 5.36 2.19 -4.59
CA LEU A 15 4.57 3.26 -5.19
C LEU A 15 4.85 3.31 -6.70
N LYS A 16 3.79 3.37 -7.50
CA LYS A 16 3.85 3.48 -8.96
C LYS A 16 2.84 4.49 -9.46
N THR A 17 3.02 4.87 -10.72
CA THR A 17 2.08 5.70 -11.45
C THR A 17 1.54 4.90 -12.63
N THR A 18 0.22 4.90 -12.80
CA THR A 18 -0.43 4.32 -13.97
C THR A 18 -0.08 5.12 -15.22
N GLN A 19 -0.31 4.55 -16.41
CA GLN A 19 -0.12 5.26 -17.69
C GLN A 19 -0.91 6.58 -17.78
N LYS A 20 -2.04 6.68 -17.05
CA LYS A 20 -2.87 7.90 -16.96
C LYS A 20 -2.43 8.87 -15.85
N GLY A 21 -1.25 8.70 -15.27
CA GLY A 21 -0.72 9.58 -14.23
C GLY A 21 -1.32 9.38 -12.83
N LYS A 22 -2.16 8.36 -12.61
CA LYS A 22 -2.77 8.12 -11.29
C LYS A 22 -1.86 7.26 -10.40
N PRO A 23 -1.70 7.60 -9.10
CA PRO A 23 -0.89 6.82 -8.18
C PRO A 23 -1.54 5.46 -7.89
N CYS A 24 -0.70 4.43 -7.73
CA CYS A 24 -1.08 3.10 -7.30
C CYS A 24 0.04 2.46 -6.48
N ILE A 25 -0.29 1.45 -5.70
CA ILE A 25 0.72 0.64 -5.00
C ILE A 25 0.68 -0.81 -5.51
N LEU A 26 1.86 -1.42 -5.54
CA LEU A 26 2.02 -2.86 -5.67
C LEU A 26 2.43 -3.40 -4.30
N LEU A 27 1.64 -4.33 -3.78
CA LEU A 27 1.89 -5.01 -2.52
C LEU A 27 1.62 -6.50 -2.72
N ASP A 28 2.62 -7.34 -2.45
CA ASP A 28 2.55 -8.81 -2.58
C ASP A 28 1.93 -9.27 -3.92
N GLY A 29 2.37 -8.66 -5.02
CA GLY A 29 1.89 -8.97 -6.37
C GLY A 29 0.49 -8.41 -6.72
N HIS A 30 -0.19 -7.78 -5.76
CA HIS A 30 -1.51 -7.19 -5.96
C HIS A 30 -1.40 -5.69 -6.20
N ARG A 31 -2.22 -5.18 -7.14
CA ARG A 31 -2.30 -3.76 -7.44
C ARG A 31 -3.46 -3.11 -6.69
N TYR A 32 -3.17 -1.99 -6.03
CA TYR A 32 -4.17 -1.18 -5.35
C TYR A 32 -4.19 0.24 -5.94
N LYS A 33 -5.39 0.75 -6.21
CA LYS A 33 -5.59 2.14 -6.65
C LYS A 33 -5.79 3.04 -5.44
N HIS A 34 -5.33 4.29 -5.54
CA HIS A 34 -5.67 5.32 -4.56
C HIS A 34 -7.18 5.54 -4.55
N ARG A 35 -7.77 5.58 -3.36
CA ARG A 35 -9.21 5.79 -3.15
C ARG A 35 -9.49 7.18 -2.58
N ARG A 36 -8.76 7.56 -1.53
CA ARG A 36 -8.89 8.86 -0.86
C ARG A 36 -7.71 9.13 0.06
N ASP A 37 -7.49 10.41 0.31
CA ASP A 37 -6.71 10.89 1.45
C ASP A 37 -7.68 11.04 2.64
N ASN A 38 -7.25 10.58 3.82
CA ASN A 38 -8.03 10.67 5.04
C ASN A 38 -7.62 11.92 5.83
N LEU A 39 -8.48 12.34 6.77
CA LEU A 39 -8.26 13.55 7.58
C LEU A 39 -6.99 13.47 8.46
N ASP A 40 -6.55 12.27 8.81
CA ASP A 40 -5.33 12.05 9.58
C ASP A 40 -4.05 11.99 8.72
N GLY A 41 -4.14 12.40 7.44
CA GLY A 41 -3.01 12.41 6.51
C GLY A 41 -2.66 11.05 5.92
N SER A 42 -3.33 9.97 6.33
CA SER A 42 -3.13 8.66 5.72
C SER A 42 -3.83 8.53 4.37
N MET A 43 -3.31 7.66 3.51
CA MET A 43 -3.91 7.36 2.21
C MET A 43 -4.58 5.99 2.23
N SER A 44 -5.79 5.90 1.68
CA SER A 44 -6.50 4.63 1.50
C SER A 44 -6.38 4.12 0.07
N TRP A 45 -6.06 2.84 -0.04
CA TRP A 45 -5.89 2.13 -1.30
C TRP A 45 -6.86 0.94 -1.37
N THR A 46 -7.35 0.62 -2.55
CA THR A 46 -8.25 -0.53 -2.75
C THR A 46 -7.74 -1.40 -3.88
N CYS A 47 -7.77 -2.71 -3.67
CA CYS A 47 -7.38 -3.70 -4.64
C CYS A 47 -8.14 -3.50 -5.96
N THR A 48 -7.46 -3.68 -7.10
CA THR A 48 -8.10 -3.45 -8.41
C THR A 48 -8.70 -4.71 -9.04
N HIS A 49 -8.60 -5.86 -8.40
CA HIS A 49 -9.13 -7.12 -8.91
C HIS A 49 -10.63 -7.25 -8.60
N GLU A 50 -11.44 -7.75 -9.54
CA GLU A 50 -12.91 -7.58 -9.54
C GLU A 50 -13.66 -8.22 -8.35
N LEU A 51 -13.02 -9.13 -7.61
CA LEU A 51 -13.59 -9.79 -6.42
C LEU A 51 -12.74 -9.56 -5.16
N CYS A 52 -11.81 -8.62 -5.22
CA CYS A 52 -10.89 -8.33 -4.14
C CYS A 52 -11.37 -7.12 -3.35
N SER A 53 -11.87 -7.35 -2.14
CA SER A 53 -12.31 -6.32 -1.18
C SER A 53 -11.18 -5.80 -0.29
N ALA A 54 -9.94 -6.25 -0.52
CA ALA A 54 -8.78 -5.83 0.26
C ALA A 54 -8.53 -4.33 0.15
N SER A 55 -8.20 -3.72 1.28
CA SER A 55 -7.82 -2.31 1.37
C SER A 55 -6.54 -2.15 2.17
N VAL A 56 -5.74 -1.17 1.80
CA VAL A 56 -4.47 -0.85 2.45
C VAL A 56 -4.54 0.60 2.89
N ARG A 57 -3.98 0.88 4.07
CA ARG A 57 -3.80 2.23 4.57
C ARG A 57 -2.31 2.49 4.72
N THR A 58 -1.80 3.51 4.05
CA THR A 58 -0.39 3.90 4.19
C THR A 58 -0.32 5.22 4.93
N PHE A 59 0.64 5.31 5.85
CA PHE A 59 1.06 6.56 6.47
C PHE A 59 2.41 6.89 5.84
N GLY A 60 2.55 8.08 5.26
CA GLY A 60 3.77 8.50 4.60
C GLY A 60 3.83 10.02 4.51
N GLU A 61 5.05 10.56 4.59
CA GLU A 61 5.29 11.99 4.38
C GLU A 61 4.87 12.38 2.97
N ARG A 62 4.02 13.41 2.91
CA ARG A 62 3.75 14.14 1.69
C ARG A 62 5.04 14.88 1.32
N VAL A 63 5.77 14.40 0.31
CA VAL A 63 6.92 15.11 -0.28
C VAL A 63 6.52 16.50 -0.78
#